data_AF-A0A959I513-F1
#
_entry.id   AF-A0A959I513-F1
#
_cell.length_a   1.000
_cell.length_b   1.000
_cell.length_c   1.000
_cell.angle_alpha   90.00
_cell.angle_beta   90.00
_cell.angle_gamma   90.00
#
_symmetry.space_group_name_H-M   'P 1'
#
loop_
_entity.id
_entity.type
_entity.pdbx_description
1 polymer ?
#
loop_
_entity_poly.entity_id
_entity_poly.type
_entity_poly.pdbx_seq_one_letter_code
_entity_poly.pdbx_strand_id
1 'polypeptide(L)'
;VVITIALIWSYTRKGGIRTIIWTDTLQTFFMLFAVGLTVVLLGDKLGWSLGETMTQVQESPMSRVFFFDDPKPGTFFWKQFLGGMFIAIAMTGLDQDMMQKNLSCRNIREAQKNMVSFSLVLVVVNVVFLALGVLLYLYSAKFHVVLPRQADQLYPMLATMGELPVIVGLLFILGLIAAAYSSADSALSALTTSVCVDVL
;
A
#
# COMPACT_ATOMS: atom_id res chain seq x y z
N VAL A 1 -2.03 -21.79 0.38
CA VAL A 1 -1.57 -21.53 -1.00
C VAL A 1 -2.48 -22.21 -2.03
N VAL A 2 -2.63 -23.54 -2.03
CA VAL A 2 -3.50 -24.23 -3.02
C VAL A 2 -4.98 -23.83 -2.89
N ILE A 3 -5.52 -23.82 -1.66
CA ILE A 3 -6.92 -23.40 -1.40
C ILE A 3 -7.17 -21.96 -1.83
N THR A 4 -6.21 -21.08 -1.55
CA THR A 4 -6.30 -19.65 -1.90
C THR A 4 -6.24 -19.41 -3.41
N ILE A 5 -5.37 -20.13 -4.13
CA ILE A 5 -5.32 -20.09 -5.60
C ILE A 5 -6.62 -20.64 -6.20
N ALA A 6 -7.17 -21.72 -5.65
CA ALA A 6 -8.42 -22.30 -6.11
C ALA A 6 -9.62 -21.34 -5.91
N LEU A 7 -9.65 -20.60 -4.80
CA LEU A 7 -10.67 -19.57 -4.54
C LEU A 7 -10.53 -18.42 -5.54
N ILE A 8 -9.32 -17.89 -5.74
CA ILE A 8 -9.01 -16.85 -6.73
C ILE A 8 -9.50 -17.28 -8.11
N TRP A 9 -9.05 -18.45 -8.58
CA TRP A 9 -9.45 -19.00 -9.86
C TRP A 9 -10.98 -19.16 -9.98
N SER A 10 -11.66 -19.63 -8.93
CA SER A 10 -13.11 -19.87 -8.94
C SER A 10 -13.92 -18.59 -9.20
N TYR A 11 -13.63 -17.49 -8.48
CA TYR A 11 -14.37 -16.25 -8.67
C TYR A 11 -13.89 -15.46 -9.89
N THR A 12 -12.60 -15.51 -10.24
CA THR A 12 -12.06 -14.88 -11.46
C THR A 12 -12.64 -15.53 -12.72
N ARG A 13 -12.81 -16.86 -12.72
CA ARG A 13 -13.45 -17.60 -13.82
C ARG A 13 -14.92 -17.23 -14.02
N LYS A 14 -15.67 -16.94 -12.95
CA LYS A 14 -17.10 -16.59 -13.05
C LYS A 14 -17.36 -15.10 -13.28
N GLY A 15 -16.48 -14.23 -12.79
CA GLY A 15 -16.73 -12.80 -12.68
C GLY A 15 -15.88 -11.90 -13.58
N GLY A 16 -14.77 -12.41 -14.13
CA GLY A 16 -13.81 -11.65 -14.95
C GLY A 16 -13.19 -10.43 -14.25
N ILE A 17 -12.48 -9.61 -15.02
CA ILE A 17 -11.75 -8.40 -14.54
C ILE A 17 -12.66 -7.42 -13.78
N ARG A 18 -13.95 -7.33 -14.12
CA ARG A 18 -14.89 -6.42 -13.42
C ARG A 18 -15.10 -6.79 -11.96
N THR A 19 -15.11 -8.08 -11.63
CA THR A 19 -15.30 -8.54 -10.24
C THR A 19 -14.05 -8.23 -9.41
N ILE A 20 -12.88 -8.41 -10.02
CA ILE A 20 -11.57 -8.12 -9.42
C ILE A 20 -11.48 -6.64 -9.03
N ILE A 21 -11.85 -5.73 -9.94
CA ILE A 21 -11.83 -4.29 -9.66
C ILE A 21 -12.72 -3.92 -8.47
N TRP A 22 -13.90 -4.53 -8.35
CA TRP A 22 -14.82 -4.28 -7.22
C TRP A 22 -14.26 -4.79 -5.90
N THR A 23 -13.69 -5.99 -5.87
CA THR A 23 -13.09 -6.55 -4.65
C THR A 23 -11.88 -5.74 -4.21
N ASP A 24 -11.03 -5.31 -5.14
CA ASP A 24 -9.87 -4.46 -4.88
C ASP A 24 -10.29 -3.11 -4.29
N THR A 25 -11.33 -2.49 -4.87
CA THR A 25 -11.84 -1.19 -4.39
C THR A 25 -12.34 -1.28 -2.94
N LEU A 26 -13.13 -2.30 -2.63
CA LEU A 26 -13.67 -2.49 -1.28
C LEU A 26 -12.55 -2.76 -0.26
N GLN A 27 -11.55 -3.54 -0.65
CA GLN A 27 -10.37 -3.80 0.16
C GLN A 27 -9.57 -2.53 0.44
N THR A 28 -9.24 -1.75 -0.60
CA THR A 28 -8.49 -0.50 -0.43
C THR A 28 -9.24 0.44 0.49
N PHE A 29 -10.58 0.51 0.36
CA PHE A 29 -11.42 1.29 1.28
C PHE A 29 -11.25 0.85 2.74
N PHE A 30 -11.41 -0.44 3.05
CA PHE A 30 -11.26 -0.94 4.42
C PHE A 30 -9.84 -0.76 4.97
N MET A 31 -8.83 -0.94 4.13
CA MET A 31 -7.44 -0.71 4.49
C MET A 31 -7.18 0.75 4.88
N LEU A 32 -7.61 1.70 4.04
CA LEU A 32 -7.45 3.13 4.31
C LEU A 32 -8.27 3.58 5.54
N PHE A 33 -9.47 3.02 5.70
CA PHE A 33 -10.29 3.26 6.88
C PHE A 33 -9.60 2.77 8.17
N ALA A 34 -9.03 1.55 8.14
CA ALA A 34 -8.27 1.01 9.27
C ALA A 34 -7.06 1.90 9.61
N VAL A 35 -6.30 2.33 8.60
CA VAL A 35 -5.15 3.23 8.79
C VAL A 35 -5.57 4.56 9.41
N GLY A 36 -6.63 5.19 8.90
CA GLY A 36 -7.15 6.45 9.44
C GLY A 36 -7.60 6.30 10.90
N LEU A 37 -8.32 5.23 11.22
CA LEU A 37 -8.75 4.93 12.59
C LEU A 37 -7.54 4.70 13.51
N THR A 38 -6.52 4.00 13.03
CA THR A 38 -5.28 3.77 13.78
C THR A 38 -4.57 5.08 14.09
N VAL A 39 -4.43 5.98 13.11
CA VAL A 39 -3.80 7.30 13.32
C VAL A 39 -4.52 8.09 14.42
N VAL A 40 -5.86 8.13 14.39
CA VAL A 40 -6.66 8.83 15.42
C VAL A 40 -6.41 8.21 16.80
N LEU A 41 -6.52 6.89 16.93
CA LEU A 41 -6.41 6.20 18.21
C LEU A 41 -5.00 6.26 18.82
N LEU A 42 -3.97 6.17 17.99
CA LEU A 42 -2.59 6.36 18.44
C LEU A 42 -2.34 7.79 18.89
N GLY A 43 -2.85 8.78 18.15
CA GLY A 43 -2.82 10.18 18.56
C GLY A 43 -3.46 10.40 19.93
N ASP A 44 -4.68 9.88 20.12
CA ASP A 44 -5.41 9.97 21.38
C ASP A 44 -4.65 9.32 22.54
N LYS A 45 -4.07 8.14 22.32
CA LYS A 45 -3.23 7.48 23.34
C LYS A 45 -1.95 8.23 23.65
N LEU A 46 -1.40 8.95 22.66
CA LEU A 46 -0.26 9.84 22.86
C LEU A 46 -0.67 11.14 23.58
N GLY A 47 -1.98 11.37 23.78
CA GLY A 47 -2.52 12.59 24.36
C GLY A 47 -2.49 13.77 23.39
N TRP A 48 -2.51 13.48 22.09
CA TRP A 48 -2.45 14.47 21.02
C TRP A 48 -3.79 14.57 20.30
N SER A 49 -4.20 15.81 20.00
CA SER A 49 -5.24 16.06 19.02
C SER A 49 -4.80 15.63 17.60
N LEU A 50 -5.73 15.56 16.65
CA LEU A 50 -5.40 15.24 15.26
C LEU A 50 -4.43 16.25 14.63
N GLY A 51 -4.58 17.54 14.95
CA GLY A 51 -3.68 18.59 14.49
C GLY A 51 -2.27 18.40 15.05
N GLU A 52 -2.16 18.16 16.37
CA GLU A 52 -0.88 17.89 17.02
C GLU A 52 -0.23 16.62 16.49
N THR A 53 -1.00 15.56 16.24
CA THR A 53 -0.50 14.31 15.66
C THR A 53 0.15 14.57 14.30
N MET A 54 -0.49 15.38 13.44
CA MET A 54 0.08 15.77 12.15
C MET A 54 1.37 16.59 12.32
N THR A 55 1.39 17.56 13.24
CA THR A 55 2.57 18.38 13.52
C THR A 55 3.73 17.54 14.04
N GLN A 56 3.49 16.66 15.02
CA GLN A 56 4.51 15.78 15.59
C GLN A 56 5.08 14.81 14.55
N VAL A 57 4.24 14.29 13.65
CA VAL A 57 4.72 13.49 12.52
C VAL A 57 5.56 14.33 11.58
N GLN A 58 5.15 15.55 11.22
CA GLN A 58 5.91 16.41 10.31
C GLN A 58 7.27 16.86 10.88
N GLU A 59 7.33 17.16 12.18
CA GLU A 59 8.55 17.60 12.86
C GLU A 59 9.51 16.44 13.19
N SER A 60 9.03 15.20 13.11
CA SER A 60 9.86 14.02 13.34
C SER A 60 11.06 13.98 12.39
N PRO A 61 12.28 13.70 12.88
CA PRO A 61 13.46 13.57 12.01
C PRO A 61 13.31 12.44 10.98
N MET A 62 12.41 11.47 11.23
CA MET A 62 12.07 10.38 10.30
C MET A 62 11.24 10.85 9.10
N SER A 63 10.64 12.05 9.15
CA SER A 63 9.80 12.61 8.08
C SER A 63 10.59 13.41 7.05
N ARG A 64 11.92 13.34 7.08
CA ARG A 64 12.77 13.95 6.07
C ARG A 64 12.53 13.32 4.70
N VAL A 65 12.04 14.13 3.75
CA VAL A 65 11.71 13.69 2.39
C VAL A 65 12.93 13.70 1.46
N PHE A 66 13.77 14.73 1.55
CA PHE A 66 14.87 14.93 0.62
C PHE A 66 16.23 14.80 1.31
N PHE A 67 17.07 13.89 0.80
CA PHE A 67 18.43 13.65 1.28
C PHE A 67 19.44 14.09 0.21
N PHE A 68 20.04 15.26 0.40
CA PHE A 68 21.04 15.83 -0.51
C PHE A 68 22.48 15.81 0.06
N ASP A 69 22.65 15.39 1.31
CA ASP A 69 23.88 15.64 2.06
C ASP A 69 25.03 14.69 1.70
N ASP A 70 24.74 13.38 1.57
CA ASP A 70 25.73 12.36 1.24
C ASP A 70 25.28 11.57 -0.01
N PRO A 71 26.08 11.54 -1.08
CA PRO A 71 25.83 10.70 -2.24
C PRO A 71 26.01 9.20 -2.00
N LYS A 72 26.68 8.77 -0.92
CA LYS A 72 26.98 7.34 -0.69
C LYS A 72 25.73 6.50 -0.39
N PRO A 73 24.84 6.88 0.54
CA PRO A 73 23.64 6.12 0.85
C PRO A 73 22.72 5.94 -0.36
N GLY A 74 21.95 4.85 -0.36
CA GLY A 74 20.87 4.64 -1.33
C GLY A 74 19.71 5.64 -1.18
N THR A 75 19.65 6.33 -0.04
CA THR A 75 18.64 7.37 0.24
C THR A 75 18.90 8.69 -0.46
N PHE A 76 20.06 8.86 -1.10
CA PHE A 76 20.41 10.09 -1.80
C PHE A 76 19.39 10.42 -2.90
N PHE A 77 18.93 11.68 -2.92
CA PHE A 77 17.80 12.13 -3.73
C PHE A 77 17.93 11.74 -5.21
N TRP A 78 19.07 12.02 -5.86
CA TRP A 78 19.21 11.75 -7.29
C TRP A 78 19.22 10.26 -7.61
N LYS A 79 19.72 9.40 -6.71
CA LYS A 79 19.65 7.94 -6.87
C LYS A 79 18.21 7.46 -6.76
N GLN A 80 17.47 7.95 -5.75
CA GLN A 80 16.06 7.61 -5.57
C GLN A 80 15.17 8.17 -6.69
N PHE A 81 15.43 9.38 -7.16
CA PHE A 81 14.66 10.02 -8.22
C PHE A 81 14.82 9.26 -9.55
N LEU A 82 16.06 8.98 -9.95
CA LEU A 82 16.33 8.21 -11.16
C LEU A 82 15.83 6.77 -11.04
N GLY A 83 16.07 6.12 -9.90
CA GLY A 83 15.55 4.77 -9.64
C GLY A 83 14.02 4.72 -9.67
N GLY A 84 13.36 5.69 -9.03
CA GLY A 84 11.90 5.83 -9.01
C GLY A 84 11.33 6.05 -10.41
N MET A 85 12.00 6.83 -11.26
CA MET A 85 11.61 7.00 -12.67
C MET A 85 11.62 5.65 -13.42
N PHE A 86 12.68 4.84 -13.27
CA PHE A 86 12.74 3.51 -13.89
C PHE A 86 11.71 2.54 -13.31
N ILE A 87 11.47 2.58 -11.99
CA ILE A 87 10.42 1.78 -11.34
C ILE A 87 9.05 2.16 -11.90
N ALA A 88 8.76 3.45 -12.06
CA ALA A 88 7.49 3.91 -12.62
C ALA A 88 7.32 3.43 -14.07
N ILE A 89 8.36 3.51 -14.91
CA ILE A 89 8.33 3.01 -16.29
C ILE A 89 8.09 1.50 -16.31
N ALA A 90 8.82 0.73 -15.50
CA ALA A 90 8.68 -0.71 -15.45
C ALA A 90 7.28 -1.12 -14.96
N MET A 91 6.82 -0.53 -13.85
CA MET A 91 5.53 -0.86 -13.23
C MET A 91 4.33 -0.44 -14.09
N THR A 92 4.43 0.63 -14.88
CA THR A 92 3.26 1.15 -15.63
C THR A 92 3.28 0.83 -17.12
N GLY A 93 4.46 0.64 -17.70
CA GLY A 93 4.65 0.43 -19.14
C GLY A 93 5.15 -0.97 -19.53
N LEU A 94 5.78 -1.72 -18.62
CA LEU A 94 6.31 -3.06 -18.90
C LEU A 94 5.59 -4.17 -18.14
N ASP A 95 5.08 -3.87 -16.95
CA ASP A 95 4.28 -4.80 -16.17
C ASP A 95 2.94 -5.09 -16.87
N GLN A 96 2.72 -6.37 -17.15
CA GLN A 96 1.61 -6.82 -17.98
C GLN A 96 0.24 -6.54 -17.33
N ASP A 97 0.11 -6.62 -16.01
CA ASP A 97 -1.16 -6.35 -15.34
C ASP A 97 -1.52 -4.85 -15.44
N MET A 98 -0.58 -3.99 -15.11
CA MET A 98 -0.80 -2.54 -15.16
C MET A 98 -0.95 -2.03 -16.59
N MET A 99 -0.17 -2.55 -17.54
CA MET A 99 -0.28 -2.19 -18.95
C MET A 99 -1.65 -2.62 -19.51
N GLN A 100 -2.13 -3.83 -19.22
CA GLN A 100 -3.45 -4.29 -19.67
C GLN A 100 -4.59 -3.45 -19.10
N LYS A 101 -4.52 -3.09 -17.81
CA LYS A 101 -5.51 -2.18 -17.18
C LYS A 101 -5.58 -0.85 -17.93
N ASN A 102 -4.43 -0.27 -18.31
CA ASN A 102 -4.39 0.95 -19.10
C ASN A 102 -4.91 0.77 -20.54
N LEU A 103 -4.60 -0.34 -21.21
CA LEU A 103 -5.09 -0.64 -22.57
C LEU A 103 -6.59 -0.93 -22.62
N SER A 104 -7.19 -1.36 -21.51
CA SER A 104 -8.64 -1.59 -21.40
C SER A 104 -9.47 -0.30 -21.37
N CYS A 105 -8.83 0.86 -21.21
CA CYS A 105 -9.49 2.16 -21.26
C CYS A 105 -10.05 2.44 -22.67
N ARG A 106 -11.20 3.12 -22.74
CA ARG A 106 -11.93 3.38 -24.00
C ARG A 106 -11.11 4.08 -25.07
N ASN A 107 -10.20 4.97 -24.69
CA ASN A 107 -9.31 5.71 -25.58
C ASN A 107 -8.09 6.24 -24.81
N ILE A 108 -7.08 6.75 -25.54
CA ILE A 108 -5.83 7.28 -24.98
C ILE A 108 -6.08 8.40 -23.97
N ARG A 109 -7.07 9.27 -24.22
CA ARG A 109 -7.37 10.40 -23.31
C ARG A 109 -7.90 9.91 -21.96
N GLU A 110 -8.74 8.88 -21.96
CA GLU A 110 -9.20 8.25 -20.72
C GLU A 110 -8.08 7.49 -20.01
N ALA A 111 -7.19 6.81 -20.74
CA ALA A 111 -6.01 6.17 -20.16
C ALA A 111 -5.07 7.19 -19.49
N GLN A 112 -4.84 8.35 -20.11
CA GLN A 112 -4.04 9.43 -19.53
C GLN A 112 -4.67 9.99 -18.24
N LYS A 113 -5.98 10.22 -18.24
CA LYS A 113 -6.71 10.64 -17.03
C LYS A 113 -6.59 9.60 -15.92
N ASN A 114 -6.74 8.32 -16.26
CA ASN A 114 -6.57 7.20 -15.33
C ASN A 114 -5.19 7.24 -14.69
N MET A 115 -4.13 7.39 -15.49
CA MET A 115 -2.76 7.46 -14.98
C MET A 115 -2.51 8.65 -14.07
N VAL A 116 -2.99 9.85 -14.42
CA VAL A 116 -2.85 11.03 -13.56
C VAL A 116 -3.61 10.86 -12.24
N SER A 117 -4.84 10.35 -12.30
CA SER A 117 -5.65 10.06 -11.10
C SER A 117 -4.97 9.01 -10.22
N PHE A 118 -4.48 7.92 -10.82
CA PHE A 118 -3.75 6.86 -10.14
C PHE A 118 -2.51 7.41 -9.43
N SER A 119 -1.67 8.17 -10.13
CA SER A 119 -0.45 8.75 -9.55
C SER A 119 -0.75 9.68 -8.37
N LEU A 120 -1.80 10.50 -8.47
CA LEU A 120 -2.21 11.38 -7.37
C LEU A 120 -2.65 10.57 -6.15
N VAL A 121 -3.54 9.58 -6.34
CA VAL A 121 -4.02 8.72 -5.25
C VAL A 121 -2.87 7.93 -4.63
N LEU A 122 -1.97 7.40 -5.46
CA LEU A 122 -0.79 6.66 -5.00
C LEU A 122 0.08 7.50 -4.07
N VAL A 123 0.36 8.76 -4.42
CA VAL A 123 1.15 9.67 -3.58
C VAL A 123 0.47 9.92 -2.25
N VAL A 124 -0.83 10.25 -2.26
CA VAL A 124 -1.61 10.52 -1.03
C VAL A 124 -1.61 9.29 -0.12
N VAL A 125 -1.90 8.11 -0.65
CA VAL A 125 -1.94 6.86 0.12
C VAL A 125 -0.57 6.55 0.71
N ASN A 126 0.52 6.68 -0.06
CA ASN A 126 1.88 6.45 0.45
C ASN A 126 2.24 7.41 1.59
N VAL A 127 1.90 8.69 1.47
CA VAL A 127 2.13 9.68 2.55
C VAL A 127 1.40 9.28 3.82
N VAL A 128 0.14 8.82 3.72
CA VAL A 128 -0.63 8.35 4.88
C VAL A 128 0.03 7.12 5.54
N PHE A 129 0.49 6.15 4.76
CA PHE A 129 1.20 4.98 5.29
C PHE A 129 2.56 5.32 5.92
N LEU A 130 3.32 6.23 5.33
CA LEU A 130 4.59 6.70 5.89
C LEU A 130 4.37 7.48 7.19
N ALA A 131 3.37 8.35 7.23
CA ALA A 131 2.97 9.09 8.43
C ALA A 131 2.55 8.15 9.57
N LEU A 132 1.75 7.13 9.25
CA LEU A 132 1.41 6.06 10.18
C LEU A 132 2.68 5.36 10.69
N GLY A 133 3.63 5.02 9.82
CA GLY A 133 4.90 4.42 10.20
C GLY A 133 5.64 5.24 11.26
N VAL A 134 5.80 6.54 11.02
CA VAL A 134 6.40 7.48 11.99
C VAL A 134 5.64 7.46 13.31
N LEU A 135 4.31 7.51 13.27
CA LEU A 135 3.46 7.51 14.46
C LEU A 135 3.61 6.24 15.29
N LEU A 136 3.72 5.06 14.66
CA LEU A 136 3.98 3.80 15.36
C LEU A 136 5.34 3.83 16.09
N TYR A 137 6.38 4.36 15.44
CA TYR A 137 7.69 4.50 16.08
C TYR A 137 7.66 5.47 17.27
N LEU A 138 6.97 6.61 17.13
CA LEU A 138 6.79 7.57 18.23
C LEU A 138 6.01 6.95 19.40
N TYR A 139 4.96 6.17 19.11
CA TYR A 139 4.21 5.42 20.11
C TYR A 139 5.07 4.39 20.82
N SER A 140 5.78 3.55 20.07
CA SER A 140 6.67 2.53 20.65
C SER A 140 7.77 3.14 21.51
N ALA A 141 8.31 4.29 21.12
CA ALA A 141 9.28 5.02 21.92
C ALA A 141 8.69 5.53 23.25
N LYS A 142 7.47 6.09 23.24
CA LYS A 142 6.82 6.63 24.44
C LYS A 142 6.39 5.55 25.43
N PHE A 143 5.88 4.42 24.94
CA PHE A 143 5.35 3.33 25.77
C PHE A 143 6.35 2.19 25.98
N HIS A 144 7.62 2.38 25.59
CA HIS A 144 8.69 1.39 25.72
C HIS A 144 8.34 0.02 25.11
N VAL A 145 7.63 0.02 23.99
CA VAL A 145 7.29 -1.20 23.26
C VAL A 145 8.55 -1.75 22.58
N VAL A 146 8.83 -3.03 22.79
CA VAL A 146 9.96 -3.71 22.15
C VAL A 146 9.72 -3.73 20.64
N LEU A 147 10.61 -3.09 19.88
CA LEU A 147 10.53 -3.08 18.42
C LEU A 147 10.79 -4.50 17.87
N PRO A 148 9.98 -4.98 16.91
CA PRO A 148 10.22 -6.25 16.27
C PRO A 148 11.49 -6.18 15.41
N ARG A 149 12.06 -7.36 15.11
CA ARG A 149 13.23 -7.48 14.22
C ARG A 149 12.94 -7.01 12.80
N GLN A 150 11.69 -7.16 12.34
CA GLN A 150 11.22 -6.70 11.04
C GLN A 150 10.25 -5.54 11.24
N ALA A 151 10.53 -4.40 10.62
CA ALA A 151 9.72 -3.19 10.76
C ALA A 151 8.25 -3.42 10.37
N ASP A 152 7.98 -4.22 9.34
CA ASP A 152 6.64 -4.53 8.85
C ASP A 152 5.76 -5.26 9.87
N GLN A 153 6.36 -5.88 10.89
CA GLN A 153 5.65 -6.56 11.96
C GLN A 153 5.15 -5.61 13.05
N LEU A 154 5.63 -4.36 13.08
CA LEU A 154 5.32 -3.41 14.16
C LEU A 154 3.82 -3.11 14.24
N TYR A 155 3.19 -2.83 13.09
CA TYR A 155 1.76 -2.58 13.04
C TYR A 155 0.95 -3.81 13.48
N PRO A 156 1.11 -5.02 12.88
CA PRO A 156 0.43 -6.23 13.33
C PRO A 156 0.62 -6.51 14.82
N MET A 157 1.83 -6.29 15.33
CA MET A 157 2.18 -6.51 16.73
C MET A 157 1.38 -5.58 17.64
N LEU A 158 1.39 -4.27 17.38
CA LEU A 158 0.61 -3.29 18.15
C LEU A 158 -0.90 -3.53 18.05
N ALA A 159 -1.36 -3.99 16.89
CA ALA A 159 -2.77 -4.29 16.67
C ALA A 159 -3.26 -5.57 17.38
N THR A 160 -2.37 -6.53 17.65
CA THR A 160 -2.72 -7.82 18.28
C THR A 160 -2.41 -7.87 19.78
N MET A 161 -1.53 -7.00 20.29
CA MET A 161 -1.16 -6.93 21.72
C MET A 161 -2.23 -6.30 22.63
N GLY A 162 -3.39 -5.91 22.10
CA GLY A 162 -4.47 -5.27 22.86
C GLY A 162 -4.30 -3.77 23.08
N GLU A 163 -3.25 -3.17 22.51
CA GLU A 163 -3.01 -1.73 22.55
C GLU A 163 -3.96 -0.95 21.63
N LEU A 164 -4.47 -1.57 20.57
CA LEU A 164 -5.49 -1.01 19.71
C LEU A 164 -6.81 -1.78 19.88
N PRO A 165 -7.98 -1.14 19.68
CA PRO A 165 -9.25 -1.84 19.62
C PRO A 165 -9.17 -3.01 18.64
N VAL A 166 -9.69 -4.18 19.05
CA VAL A 166 -9.62 -5.42 18.26
C VAL A 166 -10.11 -5.24 16.82
N ILE A 167 -11.11 -4.38 16.62
CA ILE A 167 -11.66 -4.08 15.29
C ILE A 167 -10.62 -3.50 14.33
N VAL A 168 -9.66 -2.70 14.81
CA VAL A 168 -8.59 -2.12 14.01
C VAL A 168 -7.64 -3.20 13.50
N GLY A 169 -7.24 -4.12 14.39
CA GLY A 169 -6.39 -5.25 14.04
C GLY A 169 -7.07 -6.20 13.06
N LEU A 170 -8.36 -6.48 13.25
CA LEU A 170 -9.14 -7.29 12.32
C LEU A 170 -9.24 -6.63 10.94
N LEU A 171 -9.61 -5.35 10.86
CA LEU A 171 -9.72 -4.64 9.59
C LEU A 171 -8.38 -4.55 8.86
N PHE A 172 -7.28 -4.37 9.59
CA PHE A 172 -5.94 -4.35 8.99
C PHE A 172 -5.52 -5.72 8.45
N ILE A 173 -5.69 -6.78 9.24
CA ILE A 173 -5.37 -8.15 8.79
C ILE A 173 -6.23 -8.52 7.58
N LEU A 174 -7.51 -8.18 7.59
CA LEU A 174 -8.41 -8.36 6.45
C LEU A 174 -7.91 -7.59 5.22
N GLY A 175 -7.54 -6.32 5.39
CA GLY A 175 -6.98 -5.49 4.33
C GLY A 175 -5.67 -6.05 3.76
N LEU A 176 -4.77 -6.54 4.62
CA LEU A 176 -3.48 -7.13 4.24
C LEU A 176 -3.65 -8.45 3.48
N ILE A 177 -4.49 -9.35 4.00
CA ILE A 177 -4.78 -10.63 3.34
C ILE A 177 -5.44 -10.37 1.98
N ALA A 178 -6.38 -9.43 1.93
CA ALA A 178 -7.02 -9.05 0.69
C ALA A 178 -6.00 -8.45 -0.30
N ALA A 179 -5.08 -7.56 0.15
CA ALA A 179 -4.00 -7.04 -0.69
C ALA A 179 -3.11 -8.15 -1.26
N ALA A 180 -2.77 -9.15 -0.46
CA ALA A 180 -2.04 -10.30 -0.94
C ALA A 180 -2.81 -11.08 -2.02
N TYR A 181 -4.15 -11.20 -1.89
CA TYR A 181 -4.98 -11.85 -2.90
C TYR A 181 -5.16 -11.03 -4.18
N SER A 182 -5.35 -9.72 -4.09
CA SER A 182 -5.41 -8.82 -5.24
C SER A 182 -4.13 -8.89 -6.09
N SER A 183 -2.98 -8.89 -5.44
CA SER A 183 -1.68 -9.07 -6.12
C SER A 183 -1.53 -10.46 -6.74
N ALA A 184 -1.96 -11.51 -6.05
CA ALA A 184 -1.89 -12.88 -6.57
C ALA A 184 -2.82 -13.10 -7.77
N ASP A 185 -4.01 -12.52 -7.75
CA ASP A 185 -4.96 -12.58 -8.85
C ASP A 185 -4.45 -11.84 -10.08
N SER A 186 -3.95 -10.62 -9.89
CA SER A 186 -3.32 -9.82 -10.95
C SER A 186 -2.16 -10.59 -11.61
N ALA A 187 -1.31 -11.26 -10.82
CA ALA A 187 -0.22 -12.09 -11.33
C ALA A 187 -0.71 -13.32 -12.12
N LEU A 188 -1.77 -13.99 -11.67
CA LEU A 188 -2.37 -15.13 -12.38
C LEU A 188 -2.97 -14.69 -13.73
N SER A 189 -3.66 -13.55 -13.77
CA SER A 189 -4.23 -12.99 -15.00
C SER A 189 -3.14 -12.60 -16.01
N ALA A 190 -2.09 -11.93 -15.54
CA ALA A 190 -0.94 -11.56 -16.36
C ALA A 190 -0.26 -12.80 -16.97
N LEU A 191 0.05 -13.81 -16.14
CA LEU A 191 0.68 -15.06 -16.58
C LEU A 191 -0.20 -15.81 -17.59
N THR A 192 -1.50 -15.91 -17.33
CA THR A 192 -2.45 -16.58 -18.23
C THR A 192 -2.47 -15.89 -19.59
N THR A 193 -2.52 -14.56 -19.61
CA THR A 193 -2.56 -13.81 -20.88
C THR A 193 -1.25 -13.95 -21.66
N SER A 194 -0.10 -13.82 -20.99
CA SER A 194 1.20 -14.00 -21.65
C SER A 194 1.35 -15.41 -22.23
N VAL A 195 0.92 -16.46 -21.53
CA VAL A 195 0.96 -17.82 -22.07
C VAL A 195 0.00 -17.99 -23.26
N CYS A 196 -1.24 -17.47 -23.16
CA CYS A 196 -2.24 -17.65 -24.22
C CYS A 196 -2.01 -16.80 -25.48
N VAL A 197 -1.35 -15.64 -25.37
CA VAL A 197 -1.15 -14.71 -26.49
C VAL A 197 0.26 -14.78 -27.04
N ASP A 198 1.28 -14.91 -26.18
CA ASP A 198 2.68 -14.78 -26.59
C ASP A 198 3.38 -16.14 -26.80
N VAL A 199 2.89 -17.22 -26.17
CA VAL A 199 3.55 -18.55 -26.19
C VAL A 199 2.80 -19.57 -27.06
N LEU A 200 1.47 -19.64 -26.94
CA LEU A 200 0.60 -20.56 -27.69
C LEU A 200 0.17 -19.98 -29.03
#